data_AF-A0A972A1T0-F1
#
_entry.id   AF-A0A972A1T0-F1
#
_cell.length_a   1.000
_cell.length_b   1.000
_cell.length_c   1.000
_cell.angle_alpha   90.00
_cell.angle_beta   90.00
_cell.angle_gamma   90.00
#
_symmetry.space_group_name_H-M   'P 1'
#
loop_
_entity.id
_entity.type
_entity.pdbx_description
1 polymer ?
#
loop_
_entity_poly.entity_id
_entity_poly.type
_entity_poly.pdbx_seq_one_letter_code
_entity_poly.pdbx_strand_id
1 'polypeptide(L)'
;MKTDYCVGDLIYDANIYDGLNTFLYDLPFYKKWLPKDRNARILELCCGSGRLTIPLAKEYNICGVDNSKSMLEQAKLKAGKEGMNIQFVETDIRTLDLPSKFDLIFIPFNSIHHLYQNQDLFDTFNVVKKHLKEDGLFLFDCFNPNIHYIIESEKGLNKIAEYTTDDERKVIIKQTMKYENSTQINRIKWHYFVNDKSVKVR
;
A
#
# COMPACT_ATOMS: atom_id res chain seq x y z
N MET A 1 7.07 -1.15 -14.81
CA MET A 1 6.67 -2.53 -15.14
C MET A 1 6.21 -2.56 -16.59
N LYS A 2 6.66 -3.51 -17.43
CA LYS A 2 5.99 -3.79 -18.71
C LYS A 2 5.07 -4.98 -18.45
N THR A 3 3.81 -4.68 -18.19
CA THR A 3 2.76 -5.68 -17.99
C THR A 3 1.55 -5.27 -18.80
N ASP A 4 0.78 -6.24 -19.29
CA ASP A 4 -0.49 -5.97 -19.96
C ASP A 4 -1.60 -5.53 -18.98
N TYR A 5 -1.29 -5.49 -17.67
CA TYR A 5 -2.13 -4.93 -16.63
C TYR A 5 -1.95 -3.42 -16.56
N CYS A 6 -3.06 -2.69 -16.69
CA CYS A 6 -3.13 -1.25 -16.50
C CYS A 6 -3.72 -0.96 -15.12
N VAL A 7 -2.94 -0.32 -14.25
CA VAL A 7 -3.44 0.26 -13.00
C VAL A 7 -3.57 1.75 -13.21
N GLY A 8 -4.72 2.30 -12.84
CA GLY A 8 -4.99 3.70 -13.05
C GLY A 8 -4.26 4.64 -12.11
N ASP A 9 -3.87 5.80 -12.62
CA ASP A 9 -3.14 6.82 -11.85
C ASP A 9 -3.89 7.30 -10.58
N LEU A 10 -5.23 7.23 -10.58
CA LEU A 10 -6.05 7.69 -9.45
C LEU A 10 -5.86 6.87 -8.17
N ILE A 11 -5.37 5.63 -8.26
CA ILE A 11 -5.04 4.84 -7.05
C ILE A 11 -3.79 5.41 -6.34
N TYR A 12 -2.96 6.15 -7.07
CA TYR A 12 -1.72 6.76 -6.59
C TYR A 12 -1.90 8.24 -6.21
N ASP A 13 -3.11 8.79 -6.35
CA ASP A 13 -3.47 10.10 -5.80
C ASP A 13 -3.68 9.97 -4.30
N ALA A 14 -2.78 10.56 -3.51
CA ALA A 14 -2.75 10.37 -2.07
C ALA A 14 -4.01 10.89 -1.35
N ASN A 15 -4.66 11.93 -1.86
CA ASN A 15 -5.88 12.49 -1.28
C ASN A 15 -7.07 11.56 -1.55
N ILE A 16 -7.17 10.98 -2.77
CA ILE A 16 -8.16 9.95 -3.07
C ILE A 16 -7.91 8.70 -2.22
N TYR A 17 -6.66 8.27 -2.10
CA TYR A 17 -6.28 7.11 -1.28
C TYR A 17 -6.60 7.31 0.20
N ASP A 18 -6.20 8.44 0.79
CA ASP A 18 -6.42 8.74 2.21
C ASP A 18 -7.91 8.84 2.54
N GLY A 19 -8.71 9.44 1.65
CA GLY A 19 -10.17 9.53 1.84
C GLY A 19 -10.87 8.17 1.83
N LEU A 20 -10.33 7.18 1.10
CA LEU A 20 -10.84 5.81 1.09
C LEU A 20 -10.32 4.99 2.28
N ASN A 21 -9.07 5.18 2.67
CA ASN A 21 -8.33 4.27 3.56
C ASN A 21 -8.00 4.91 4.92
N THR A 22 -9.04 5.28 5.67
CA THR A 22 -8.92 5.94 6.98
C THR A 22 -8.75 4.99 8.17
N PHE A 23 -8.82 3.68 7.94
CA PHE A 23 -8.81 2.67 9.00
C PHE A 23 -7.41 2.21 9.41
N LEU A 24 -7.28 1.72 10.65
CA LEU A 24 -6.05 1.19 11.24
C LEU A 24 -6.25 -0.21 11.83
N TYR A 25 -7.15 -1.01 11.27
CA TYR A 25 -7.50 -2.33 11.84
C TYR A 25 -6.36 -3.36 11.81
N ASP A 26 -5.40 -3.17 10.91
CA ASP A 26 -4.19 -3.98 10.76
C ASP A 26 -3.03 -3.49 11.67
N LEU A 27 -3.04 -2.23 12.12
CA LEU A 27 -1.99 -1.70 13.01
C LEU A 27 -1.77 -2.55 14.26
N PRO A 28 -2.80 -3.04 14.99
CA PRO A 28 -2.60 -3.94 16.13
C PRO A 28 -1.89 -5.25 15.79
N PHE A 29 -2.04 -5.77 14.57
CA PHE A 29 -1.31 -6.96 14.14
C PHE A 29 0.18 -6.66 14.04
N TYR A 30 0.56 -5.59 13.32
CA TYR A 30 1.96 -5.20 13.18
C TYR A 30 2.59 -4.81 14.52
N LYS A 31 1.83 -4.14 15.42
CA LYS A 31 2.31 -3.80 16.76
C LYS A 31 2.71 -5.01 17.60
N LYS A 32 2.08 -6.18 17.42
CA LYS A 32 2.42 -7.41 18.16
C LYS A 32 3.81 -7.95 17.82
N TRP A 33 4.30 -7.64 16.62
CA TRP A 33 5.57 -8.14 16.10
C TRP A 33 6.69 -7.11 16.19
N LEU A 34 6.42 -5.92 16.74
CA LEU A 34 7.46 -4.92 16.95
C LEU A 34 8.52 -5.45 17.92
N PRO A 35 9.82 -5.21 17.67
CA PRO A 35 10.88 -5.61 18.58
C PRO A 35 10.70 -5.00 19.98
N LYS A 36 11.05 -5.74 21.03
CA LYS A 36 11.01 -5.21 22.40
C LYS A 36 11.99 -4.06 22.63
N ASP A 37 13.14 -4.08 21.93
CA ASP A 37 14.11 -2.99 21.93
C ASP A 37 13.57 -1.79 21.15
N ARG A 38 13.41 -0.65 21.81
CA ARG A 38 12.92 0.60 21.20
C ARG A 38 13.95 1.28 20.31
N ASN A 39 15.20 0.85 20.36
CA ASN A 39 16.24 1.30 19.43
C ASN A 39 16.26 0.49 18.12
N ALA A 40 15.40 -0.54 18.01
CA ALA A 40 15.28 -1.33 16.80
C ALA A 40 14.89 -0.46 15.60
N ARG A 41 15.48 -0.78 14.45
CA ARG A 41 15.23 -0.10 13.18
C ARG A 41 14.18 -0.87 12.39
N ILE A 42 13.20 -0.14 11.89
CA ILE A 42 12.07 -0.70 11.17
C ILE A 42 12.04 -0.15 9.75
N LEU A 43 11.73 -1.00 8.78
CA LEU A 43 11.50 -0.62 7.39
C LEU A 43 10.09 -1.02 6.97
N GLU A 44 9.29 -0.05 6.57
CA GLU A 44 8.02 -0.28 5.90
C GLU A 44 8.23 -0.12 4.39
N LEU A 45 8.00 -1.21 3.65
CA LEU A 45 8.01 -1.22 2.21
C LEU A 45 6.58 -1.02 1.69
N CYS A 46 6.42 -0.24 0.61
CA CYS A 46 5.12 0.23 0.13
C CYS A 46 4.35 1.04 1.19
N CYS A 47 5.02 2.01 1.82
CA CYS A 47 4.45 2.75 2.94
C CYS A 47 3.28 3.67 2.55
N GLY A 48 3.09 3.94 1.26
CA GLY A 48 2.10 4.85 0.74
C GLY A 48 2.16 6.21 1.44
N SER A 49 1.00 6.70 1.86
CA SER A 49 0.87 7.97 2.57
C SER A 49 1.25 7.89 4.06
N GLY A 50 1.90 6.82 4.51
CA GLY A 50 2.39 6.66 5.89
C GLY A 50 1.33 6.24 6.91
N ARG A 51 0.26 5.54 6.47
CA ARG A 51 -0.87 5.11 7.33
C ARG A 51 -0.39 4.31 8.55
N LEU A 52 0.57 3.41 8.38
CA LEU A 52 1.19 2.68 9.50
C LEU A 52 2.52 3.31 9.93
N THR A 53 3.28 3.90 9.01
CA THR A 53 4.60 4.50 9.30
C THR A 53 4.52 5.56 10.39
N ILE A 54 3.58 6.50 10.25
CA ILE A 54 3.43 7.67 11.11
C ILE A 54 3.07 7.27 12.56
N PRO A 55 2.03 6.46 12.82
CA PRO A 55 1.74 6.05 14.19
C PRO A 55 2.83 5.15 14.81
N LEU A 56 3.57 4.38 14.01
CA LEU A 56 4.68 3.56 14.51
C LEU A 56 5.94 4.38 14.81
N ALA A 57 6.17 5.48 14.08
CA ALA A 57 7.29 6.39 14.30
C ALA A 57 7.28 7.08 15.68
N LYS A 58 6.12 7.09 16.36
CA LYS A 58 5.99 7.60 17.73
C LYS A 58 6.76 6.76 18.75
N GLU A 59 7.03 5.49 18.43
CA GLU A 59 7.63 4.53 19.36
C GLU A 59 8.94 3.93 18.83
N TYR A 60 9.22 4.03 17.53
CA TYR A 60 10.36 3.37 16.87
C TYR A 60 11.01 4.24 15.81
N ASN A 61 12.29 3.95 15.53
CA ASN A 61 12.97 4.48 14.35
C ASN A 61 12.54 3.70 13.10
N ILE A 62 11.63 4.29 12.33
CA ILE A 62 11.05 3.68 11.12
C ILE A 62 11.39 4.48 9.86
N CYS A 63 11.74 3.76 8.80
CA CYS A 63 11.89 4.28 7.44
C CYS A 63 10.73 3.77 6.58
N GLY A 64 10.07 4.67 5.85
CA GLY A 64 9.04 4.32 4.86
C GLY A 64 9.59 4.39 3.44
N VAL A 65 9.32 3.37 2.62
CA VAL A 65 9.69 3.34 1.19
C VAL A 65 8.43 3.20 0.35
N ASP A 66 8.29 4.06 -0.65
CA ASP A 66 7.25 3.94 -1.67
C ASP A 66 7.79 4.47 -3.01
N ASN A 67 7.21 4.06 -4.14
CA ASN A 67 7.59 4.58 -5.46
C ASN A 67 6.68 5.73 -5.92
N SER A 68 5.60 6.00 -5.19
CA SER A 68 4.59 6.99 -5.55
C SER A 68 4.93 8.34 -4.92
N LYS A 69 5.40 9.27 -5.75
CA LYS A 69 5.73 10.64 -5.31
C LYS A 69 4.58 11.32 -4.55
N SER A 70 3.35 11.27 -5.07
CA SER A 70 2.18 11.88 -4.44
C SER A 70 1.93 11.30 -3.03
N MET A 71 2.09 9.99 -2.85
CA MET A 71 1.94 9.32 -1.56
C MET A 71 2.97 9.80 -0.55
N LEU A 72 4.25 9.86 -0.96
CA LEU A 72 5.34 10.30 -0.07
C LEU A 72 5.25 11.79 0.27
N GLU A 73 4.79 12.64 -0.64
CA GLU A 73 4.51 14.05 -0.35
C GLU A 73 3.45 14.18 0.74
N GLN A 74 2.35 13.43 0.63
CA GLN A 74 1.30 13.38 1.64
C GLN A 74 1.81 12.80 2.98
N ALA A 75 2.63 11.76 2.95
CA ALA A 75 3.23 11.17 4.15
C ALA A 75 4.11 12.19 4.90
N LYS A 76 4.96 12.92 4.17
CA LYS A 76 5.82 13.99 4.71
C LYS A 76 5.01 15.14 5.30
N LEU A 77 3.94 15.56 4.61
CA LEU A 77 3.03 16.60 5.10
C LEU A 77 2.37 16.19 6.42
N LYS A 78 1.84 14.95 6.51
CA LYS A 78 1.20 14.43 7.72
C LYS A 78 2.21 14.27 8.88
N ALA A 79 3.40 13.73 8.61
CA ALA A 79 4.46 13.62 9.60
C ALA A 79 4.91 15.01 10.12
N GLY A 80 5.05 15.99 9.21
CA GLY A 80 5.40 17.36 9.56
C GLY A 80 4.36 18.06 10.43
N LYS A 81 3.07 17.84 10.19
CA LYS A 81 1.97 18.35 11.05
C LYS A 81 2.05 17.79 12.48
N GLU A 82 2.59 16.58 12.66
CA GLU A 82 2.83 15.99 13.98
C GLU A 82 4.23 16.29 14.55
N GLY A 83 5.03 17.13 13.87
CA GLY A 83 6.40 17.48 14.29
C GLY A 83 7.38 16.31 14.23
N MET A 84 7.07 15.26 13.46
CA MET A 84 7.91 14.07 13.36
C MET A 84 8.89 14.16 12.19
N ASN A 85 10.15 13.77 12.45
CA ASN A 85 11.18 13.63 11.43
C ASN A 85 11.33 12.16 11.03
N ILE A 86 10.55 11.74 10.04
CA ILE A 86 10.53 10.35 9.53
C ILE A 86 11.28 10.30 8.20
N GLN A 87 12.13 9.28 8.02
CA GLN A 87 12.78 9.04 6.74
C GLN A 87 11.79 8.39 5.75
N PHE A 88 11.48 9.11 4.67
CA PHE A 88 10.70 8.60 3.54
C PHE A 88 11.56 8.57 2.27
N VAL A 89 11.62 7.42 1.60
CA VAL A 89 12.47 7.18 0.43
C VAL A 89 11.61 6.86 -0.79
N GLU A 90 11.78 7.65 -1.86
CA GLU A 90 11.12 7.42 -3.15
C GLU A 90 11.93 6.45 -3.99
N THR A 91 11.53 5.18 -4.04
CA THR A 91 12.26 4.12 -4.76
C THR A 91 11.37 2.90 -5.01
N ASP A 92 11.66 2.19 -6.10
CA ASP A 92 11.10 0.86 -6.34
C ASP A 92 11.71 -0.17 -5.38
N ILE A 93 10.85 -0.88 -4.65
CA ILE A 93 11.29 -1.86 -3.64
C ILE A 93 12.09 -3.03 -4.23
N ARG A 94 12.06 -3.25 -5.55
CA ARG A 94 12.85 -4.28 -6.25
C ARG A 94 14.32 -3.88 -6.41
N THR A 95 14.62 -2.58 -6.32
CA THR A 95 15.97 -2.04 -6.53
C THR A 95 16.47 -1.21 -5.35
N LEU A 96 15.78 -1.26 -4.21
CA LEU A 96 16.16 -0.51 -3.01
C LEU A 96 17.57 -0.86 -2.55
N ASP A 97 18.35 0.16 -2.22
CA ASP A 97 19.69 0.03 -1.65
C ASP A 97 19.91 1.09 -0.57
N LEU A 98 19.78 0.68 0.69
CA LEU A 98 20.00 1.53 1.86
C LEU A 98 21.26 1.06 2.59
N PRO A 99 22.05 1.97 3.19
CA PRO A 99 23.26 1.62 3.93
C PRO A 99 22.97 0.95 5.29
N SER A 100 21.71 0.68 5.60
CA SER A 100 21.24 0.21 6.92
C SER A 100 20.62 -1.18 6.84
N LYS A 101 20.78 -1.93 7.93
CA LYS A 101 20.05 -3.17 8.19
C LYS A 101 18.93 -2.93 9.21
N PHE A 102 17.86 -3.71 9.12
CA PHE A 102 16.64 -3.54 9.91
C PHE A 102 16.32 -4.79 10.72
N ASP A 103 15.75 -4.56 11.91
CA ASP A 103 15.28 -5.60 12.83
C ASP A 103 13.90 -6.13 12.42
N LEU A 104 13.09 -5.27 11.81
CA LEU A 104 11.79 -5.63 11.24
C LEU A 104 11.63 -4.97 9.87
N ILE A 105 11.28 -5.76 8.87
CA ILE A 105 10.83 -5.27 7.56
C ILE A 105 9.40 -5.74 7.36
N PHE A 106 8.51 -4.88 6.86
CA PHE A 106 7.15 -5.33 6.53
C PHE A 106 6.52 -4.66 5.31
N ILE A 107 5.60 -5.38 4.66
CA ILE A 107 4.75 -4.90 3.55
C ILE A 107 3.27 -5.08 3.96
N PRO A 108 2.57 -4.01 4.35
CA PRO A 108 1.18 -4.10 4.76
C PRO A 108 0.19 -3.95 3.60
N PHE A 109 -1.06 -4.24 3.91
CA PHE A 109 -2.24 -3.85 3.11
C PHE A 109 -2.25 -4.42 1.69
N ASN A 110 -1.86 -5.69 1.59
CA ASN A 110 -1.79 -6.50 0.38
C ASN A 110 -0.87 -5.92 -0.71
N SER A 111 0.01 -4.98 -0.35
CA SER A 111 0.82 -4.24 -1.32
C SER A 111 1.78 -5.13 -2.11
N ILE A 112 2.08 -6.32 -1.59
CA ILE A 112 2.83 -7.37 -2.30
C ILE A 112 2.19 -7.73 -3.66
N HIS A 113 0.86 -7.58 -3.81
CA HIS A 113 0.13 -7.86 -5.05
C HIS A 113 0.35 -6.81 -6.15
N HIS A 114 1.07 -5.73 -5.88
CA HIS A 114 1.57 -4.82 -6.93
C HIS A 114 2.80 -5.38 -7.67
N LEU A 115 3.33 -6.53 -7.26
CA LEU A 115 4.38 -7.27 -7.96
C LEU A 115 3.71 -8.31 -8.86
N TYR A 116 3.51 -7.97 -10.14
CA TYR A 116 2.69 -8.77 -11.06
C TYR A 116 3.40 -9.99 -11.65
N GLN A 117 4.70 -10.15 -11.42
CA GLN A 117 5.48 -11.28 -11.89
C GLN A 117 6.24 -11.94 -10.74
N ASN A 118 6.45 -13.25 -10.84
CA ASN A 118 7.25 -13.99 -9.87
C ASN A 118 8.68 -13.42 -9.75
N GLN A 119 9.26 -12.94 -10.84
CA GLN A 119 10.59 -12.32 -10.80
C GLN A 119 10.59 -11.05 -9.94
N ASP A 120 9.53 -10.24 -10.02
CA ASP A 120 9.40 -9.03 -9.19
C ASP A 120 9.38 -9.39 -7.70
N LEU A 121 8.69 -10.48 -7.33
CA LEU A 121 8.69 -11.01 -5.96
C LEU A 121 10.08 -11.48 -5.52
N PHE A 122 10.79 -12.23 -6.38
CA PHE A 122 12.14 -12.70 -6.06
C PHE A 122 13.13 -11.55 -5.89
N ASP A 123 13.05 -10.52 -6.74
CA ASP A 123 13.89 -9.33 -6.64
C ASP A 123 13.61 -8.58 -5.33
N THR A 124 12.35 -8.39 -4.96
CA THR A 124 11.96 -7.82 -3.67
C THR A 124 12.45 -8.66 -2.49
N PHE A 125 12.34 -10.00 -2.53
CA PHE A 125 12.83 -10.84 -1.43
C PHE A 125 14.35 -10.82 -1.31
N ASN A 126 15.08 -10.69 -2.42
CA ASN A 126 16.52 -10.48 -2.40
C ASN A 126 16.88 -9.13 -1.74
N VAL A 127 16.12 -8.07 -2.05
CA VAL A 127 16.25 -6.77 -1.36
C VAL A 127 15.96 -6.92 0.13
N VAL A 128 14.87 -7.58 0.53
CA VAL A 128 14.53 -7.82 1.94
C VAL A 128 15.68 -8.55 2.63
N LYS A 129 16.15 -9.66 2.06
CA LYS A 129 17.30 -10.41 2.61
C LYS A 129 18.56 -9.55 2.73
N LYS A 130 18.84 -8.70 1.73
CA LYS A 130 19.95 -7.74 1.75
C LYS A 130 19.82 -6.73 2.88
N HIS A 131 18.61 -6.32 3.29
CA HIS A 131 18.39 -5.29 4.31
C HIS A 131 18.01 -5.85 5.68
N LEU A 132 17.71 -7.13 5.81
CA LEU A 132 17.38 -7.75 7.08
C LEU A 132 18.66 -8.06 7.90
N LYS A 133 18.59 -7.88 9.22
CA LYS A 133 19.62 -8.40 10.14
C LYS A 133 19.48 -9.93 10.27
N GLU A 134 20.52 -10.59 10.80
CA GLU A 134 20.57 -12.07 10.95
C GLU A 134 19.36 -12.63 11.72
N ASP A 135 18.94 -11.96 12.79
CA ASP A 135 17.76 -12.32 13.60
C ASP A 135 16.54 -11.43 13.32
N GLY A 136 16.55 -10.71 12.20
CA GLY A 136 15.47 -9.81 11.82
C GLY A 136 14.23 -10.57 11.35
N LEU A 137 13.07 -9.94 11.46
CA LEU A 137 11.80 -10.50 11.00
C LEU A 137 11.33 -9.79 9.73
N PHE A 138 10.82 -10.57 8.77
CA PHE A 138 10.10 -10.04 7.61
C PHE A 138 8.64 -10.47 7.66
N LEU A 139 7.72 -9.51 7.53
CA LEU A 139 6.27 -9.74 7.53
C LEU A 139 5.63 -9.17 6.27
N PHE A 140 4.64 -9.84 5.73
CA PHE A 140 3.73 -9.24 4.76
C PHE A 140 2.37 -9.89 4.90
N ASP A 141 1.33 -9.15 4.52
CA ASP A 141 0.00 -9.69 4.38
C ASP A 141 -0.38 -9.79 2.89
N CYS A 142 -1.28 -10.73 2.59
CA CYS A 142 -1.79 -10.93 1.25
C CYS A 142 -3.26 -11.33 1.30
N PHE A 143 -3.98 -10.97 0.24
CA PHE A 143 -5.40 -11.26 0.16
C PHE A 143 -5.64 -12.77 0.11
N ASN A 144 -6.40 -13.28 1.09
CA ASN A 144 -6.86 -14.67 1.09
C ASN A 144 -8.16 -14.77 0.26
N PRO A 145 -8.16 -15.45 -0.91
CA PRO A 145 -9.30 -15.46 -1.80
C PRO A 145 -10.55 -16.06 -1.17
N ASN A 146 -11.66 -15.33 -1.23
CA ASN A 146 -12.99 -15.83 -0.88
C ASN A 146 -13.86 -15.94 -2.14
N ILE A 147 -14.15 -17.17 -2.56
CA ILE A 147 -14.88 -17.43 -3.80
C ILE A 147 -16.31 -16.90 -3.80
N HIS A 148 -16.99 -16.92 -2.64
CA HIS A 148 -18.36 -16.41 -2.52
C HIS A 148 -18.38 -14.90 -2.75
N TYR A 149 -17.47 -14.17 -2.10
CA TYR A 149 -17.30 -12.73 -2.30
C TYR A 149 -17.01 -12.39 -3.77
N ILE A 150 -16.13 -13.16 -4.41
CA ILE A 150 -15.73 -12.94 -5.80
C ILE A 150 -16.92 -13.09 -6.76
N ILE A 151 -17.71 -14.17 -6.61
CA ILE A 151 -18.84 -14.46 -7.51
C ILE A 151 -20.02 -13.49 -7.28
N GLU A 152 -20.35 -13.16 -6.02
CA GLU A 152 -21.47 -12.25 -5.73
C GLU A 152 -21.24 -10.86 -6.29
N SER A 153 -19.99 -10.40 -6.28
CA SER A 153 -19.60 -9.07 -6.76
C SER A 153 -19.62 -8.92 -8.29
N GLU A 154 -19.82 -10.00 -9.05
CA GLU A 154 -19.98 -9.94 -10.52
C GLU A 154 -21.32 -9.32 -10.95
N LYS A 155 -22.29 -9.20 -10.04
CA LYS A 155 -23.64 -8.72 -10.35
C LYS A 155 -23.68 -7.20 -10.52
N GLY A 156 -23.16 -6.72 -11.64
CA GLY A 156 -23.34 -5.35 -12.12
C GLY A 156 -22.37 -4.32 -11.50
N LEU A 157 -22.71 -3.04 -11.71
CA LEU A 157 -21.90 -1.90 -11.27
C LEU A 157 -22.30 -1.48 -9.85
N ASN A 158 -21.47 -1.82 -8.87
CA ASN A 158 -21.75 -1.58 -7.45
C ASN A 158 -21.03 -0.33 -6.95
N LYS A 159 -21.70 0.54 -6.19
CA LYS A 159 -21.04 1.68 -5.52
C LYS A 159 -20.32 1.15 -4.29
N ILE A 160 -18.98 1.28 -4.26
CA ILE A 160 -18.15 0.76 -3.17
C ILE A 160 -17.67 1.84 -2.21
N ALA A 161 -17.64 3.11 -2.67
CA ALA A 161 -17.27 4.23 -1.84
C ALA A 161 -17.90 5.53 -2.33
N GLU A 162 -18.19 6.43 -1.39
CA GLU A 162 -18.58 7.82 -1.62
C GLU A 162 -18.05 8.65 -0.45
N TYR A 163 -17.17 9.61 -0.74
CA TYR A 163 -16.50 10.43 0.27
C TYR A 163 -16.00 11.75 -0.32
N THR A 164 -15.58 12.66 0.56
CA THR A 164 -14.92 13.91 0.20
C THR A 164 -13.47 13.84 0.65
N THR A 165 -12.53 14.17 -0.23
CA THR A 165 -11.10 14.22 0.07
C THR A 165 -10.75 15.49 0.86
N ASP A 166 -9.55 15.52 1.45
CA ASP A 166 -9.04 16.69 2.18
C ASP A 166 -8.88 17.94 1.30
N ASP A 167 -8.67 17.75 -0.01
CA ASP A 167 -8.66 18.82 -1.02
C ASP A 167 -10.05 19.06 -1.66
N GLU A 168 -11.11 18.74 -0.92
CA GLU A 168 -12.51 19.07 -1.19
C GLU A 168 -13.11 18.44 -2.45
N ARG A 169 -12.51 17.38 -2.99
CA ARG A 169 -13.06 16.64 -4.14
C ARG A 169 -14.07 15.62 -3.65
N LYS A 170 -15.27 15.63 -4.25
CA LYS A 170 -16.26 14.57 -4.05
C LYS A 170 -15.91 13.38 -4.93
N VAL A 171 -15.66 12.23 -4.33
CA VAL A 171 -15.24 11.00 -5.02
C VAL A 171 -16.31 9.93 -4.83
N ILE A 172 -16.77 9.34 -5.93
CA ILE A 172 -17.57 8.13 -5.95
C ILE A 172 -16.79 7.06 -6.69
N ILE A 173 -16.64 5.89 -6.09
CA ILE A 173 -16.02 4.73 -6.72
C ILE A 173 -17.10 3.68 -6.94
N LYS A 174 -17.26 3.26 -8.19
CA LYS A 174 -18.07 2.10 -8.55
C LYS A 174 -17.18 0.98 -9.07
N GLN A 175 -17.53 -0.26 -8.77
CA GLN A 175 -16.75 -1.44 -9.11
C GLN A 175 -17.56 -2.39 -9.99
N THR A 176 -16.89 -3.00 -10.95
CA THR A 176 -17.32 -4.26 -11.57
C THR A 176 -16.24 -5.31 -11.36
N MET A 177 -16.66 -6.57 -11.22
CA MET A 177 -15.77 -7.72 -11.06
C MET A 177 -16.12 -8.78 -12.09
N LYS A 178 -15.12 -9.48 -12.59
CA LYS A 178 -15.28 -10.63 -13.50
C LYS A 178 -14.22 -11.67 -13.18
N TYR A 179 -14.64 -12.81 -12.67
CA TYR A 179 -13.80 -13.95 -12.38
C TYR A 179 -13.74 -14.90 -13.59
N GLU A 180 -12.53 -15.27 -13.96
CA GLU A 180 -12.26 -16.21 -15.04
C GLU A 180 -11.80 -17.54 -14.45
N ASN A 181 -12.72 -18.51 -14.36
CA ASN A 181 -12.47 -19.83 -13.74
C ASN A 181 -11.27 -20.56 -14.36
N SER A 182 -11.04 -20.42 -15.67
CA SER A 182 -9.97 -21.13 -16.39
C SER A 182 -8.57 -20.66 -16.01
N THR A 183 -8.40 -19.35 -15.80
CA THR A 183 -7.12 -18.75 -15.41
C THR A 183 -7.05 -18.46 -13.91
N GLN A 184 -8.16 -18.63 -13.20
CA GLN A 184 -8.34 -18.24 -11.79
C GLN A 184 -8.05 -16.75 -11.54
N ILE A 185 -8.26 -15.90 -12.56
CA ILE A 185 -8.00 -14.46 -12.48
C ILE A 185 -9.31 -13.73 -12.20
N ASN A 186 -9.31 -12.88 -11.18
CA ASN A 186 -10.38 -11.95 -10.91
C ASN A 186 -10.04 -10.56 -11.48
N ARG A 187 -10.78 -10.10 -12.48
CA ARG A 187 -10.61 -8.76 -13.06
C ARG A 187 -11.51 -7.78 -12.37
N ILE A 188 -10.90 -6.84 -11.67
CA ILE A 188 -11.59 -5.75 -10.99
C ILE A 188 -11.44 -4.48 -11.81
N LYS A 189 -12.54 -3.79 -12.08
CA LYS A 189 -12.52 -2.47 -12.72
C LYS A 189 -13.20 -1.45 -11.82
N TRP A 190 -12.45 -0.41 -11.45
CA TRP A 190 -12.97 0.72 -10.72
C TRP A 190 -13.29 1.88 -11.67
N HIS A 191 -14.44 2.48 -11.45
CA HIS A 191 -14.98 3.62 -12.17
C HIS A 191 -15.04 4.79 -11.20
N TYR A 192 -14.15 5.77 -11.38
CA TYR A 192 -14.08 6.95 -10.55
C TYR A 192 -14.95 8.07 -11.11
N PHE A 193 -15.71 8.70 -10.24
CA PHE A 193 -16.44 9.94 -10.51
C PHE A 193 -15.92 10.99 -9.54
N VAL A 194 -15.32 12.05 -10.05
CA VAL A 194 -14.75 13.13 -9.25
C VAL A 194 -15.48 14.42 -9.60
N ASN A 195 -16.12 15.04 -8.61
CA ASN A 195 -16.97 16.22 -8.77
C ASN A 195 -18.01 16.03 -9.91
N ASP A 196 -18.72 14.90 -9.85
CA ASP A 196 -19.76 14.45 -10.81
C ASP A 196 -19.27 14.20 -12.25
N LYS A 197 -17.95 14.25 -12.51
CA LYS A 197 -17.36 13.92 -13.81
C LYS A 197 -16.74 12.53 -13.78
N SER A 198 -17.12 11.68 -14.74
CA SER A 198 -16.45 10.38 -14.91
C SER A 198 -15.00 10.59 -15.35
N VAL A 199 -14.05 10.02 -14.62
CA VAL A 199 -12.63 10.07 -15.01
C VAL A 199 -12.30 8.78 -15.75
N LYS A 200 -11.99 8.89 -17.05
CA LYS A 200 -11.43 7.76 -17.79
C LYS A 200 -9.99 7.60 -17.38
N VAL A 201 -9.73 6.51 -16.67
CA VAL A 201 -8.39 6.01 -16.43
C VAL A 201 -7.83 5.53 -17.77
N ARG A 202 -6.67 6.05 -18.19
CA ARG A 202 -5.92 5.52 -19.33
C ARG A 202 -5.03 4.36 -18.89
#